data_AF-A0A958K7J3-F1
#
_entry.id   AF-A0A958K7J3-F1
#
_cell.length_a   1.000
_cell.length_b   1.000
_cell.length_c   1.000
_cell.angle_alpha   90.00
_cell.angle_beta   90.00
_cell.angle_gamma   90.00
#
_symmetry.space_group_name_H-M   'P 1'
#
loop_
_entity.id
_entity.type
_entity.pdbx_description
1 polymer ?
#
loop_
_entity_poly.entity_id
_entity_poly.type
_entity_poly.pdbx_seq_one_letter_code
_entity_poly.pdbx_strand_id
1 'polypeptide(L)'
;KHFTPALMKEGRDHVIRIYSFSKAFAMTGWRVGFLHGSERNVSRILRYHDSLVTCAPVVSQYAAIAALRYAPEVVSDFKKLYLVRRNLSIAALDDLSHVLDYQTPRASYFVFPRIKDVVALSHDSRRLAYDILDRVGLALVPGVAFGPSGESHLRISFGRETKSLEEGLQRLREYFVGEQKRTRQPAKIQDLNTLKNSKNGLVKSIALSILKWAAKSFVQRNDCIVIGIAGTRGKTVLKRTVANLLSQKFSVRASILSYNTEIGLPLSILGIKSPQNDFDKILLPLRALSELMMPSSAPPKFLILEYGIRSIQDGKILKSICHPDILIVGSLSTFDPNMNLNEIQQGIVELAGSAKTLYLFSDDPLVAGLKLDHHTKSEIKLSNITETEVKSANSSYKHSRQLPGESYKLALLSAVNIAEQLGMDRKYIENFLEQDL
;
A
#
# COMPACT_ATOMS: atom_id res chain seq x y z
N LYS A 1 9.02 -20.47 -10.44
CA LYS A 1 10.41 -20.83 -10.84
C LYS A 1 11.16 -19.57 -11.25
N HIS A 2 12.43 -19.39 -10.85
CA HIS A 2 13.24 -18.24 -11.28
C HIS A 2 13.56 -18.34 -12.76
N PHE A 3 13.36 -17.26 -13.51
CA PHE A 3 13.71 -17.15 -14.93
C PHE A 3 14.75 -16.05 -15.09
N THR A 4 15.81 -16.33 -15.86
CA THR A 4 16.81 -15.35 -16.25
C THR A 4 17.00 -15.42 -17.76
N PRO A 5 17.12 -14.30 -18.47
CA PRO A 5 17.35 -14.31 -19.92
C PRO A 5 18.63 -15.07 -20.33
N ALA A 6 19.57 -15.27 -19.39
CA ALA A 6 20.75 -16.12 -19.61
C ALA A 6 20.42 -17.62 -19.85
N LEU A 7 19.20 -18.08 -19.57
CA LEU A 7 18.74 -19.42 -19.91
C LEU A 7 18.44 -19.57 -21.41
N MET A 8 18.08 -18.47 -22.08
CA MET A 8 17.83 -18.43 -23.52
C MET A 8 19.16 -18.39 -24.27
N LYS A 9 19.30 -19.20 -25.33
CA LYS A 9 20.57 -19.27 -26.09
C LYS A 9 20.93 -17.91 -26.67
N GLU A 10 19.92 -17.21 -27.18
CA GLU A 10 19.99 -15.89 -27.80
C GLU A 10 20.38 -14.81 -26.77
N GLY A 11 20.03 -14.99 -25.49
CA GLY A 11 20.31 -14.03 -24.43
C GLY A 11 21.71 -14.13 -23.82
N ARG A 12 22.43 -15.24 -24.02
CA ARG A 12 23.69 -15.53 -23.30
C ARG A 12 24.79 -14.48 -23.54
N ASP A 13 24.90 -13.98 -24.77
CA ASP A 13 25.89 -12.96 -25.13
C ASP A 13 25.50 -11.54 -24.70
N HIS A 14 24.25 -11.35 -24.27
CA HIS A 14 23.72 -10.04 -23.89
C HIS A 14 23.48 -9.90 -22.38
N VAL A 15 23.79 -10.94 -21.58
CA VAL A 15 23.53 -10.96 -20.14
C VAL A 15 24.82 -11.20 -19.37
N ILE A 16 25.21 -10.24 -18.55
CA ILE A 16 26.24 -10.40 -17.52
C ILE A 16 25.54 -10.45 -16.16
N ARG A 17 25.70 -11.57 -15.46
CA ARG A 17 25.18 -11.74 -14.10
C ARG A 17 26.28 -11.39 -13.11
N ILE A 18 25.97 -10.55 -12.13
CA ILE A 18 26.89 -10.13 -11.09
C ILE A 18 26.32 -10.61 -9.75
N TYR A 19 27.18 -11.20 -8.92
CA TYR A 19 26.82 -11.72 -7.61
C TYR A 19 27.77 -11.17 -6.54
N SER A 20 27.23 -10.86 -5.36
CA SER A 20 28.00 -10.47 -4.20
C SER A 20 27.60 -11.30 -2.98
N PHE A 21 28.59 -11.71 -2.19
CA PHE A 21 28.39 -12.43 -0.95
C PHE A 21 27.89 -11.54 0.20
N SER A 22 27.85 -10.23 0.00
CA SER A 22 27.54 -9.24 1.04
C SER A 22 26.21 -9.46 1.74
N LYS A 23 25.19 -9.90 1.00
CA LYS A 23 23.79 -9.92 1.45
C LYS A 23 23.33 -11.31 1.86
N ALA A 24 23.54 -12.30 1.00
CA ALA A 24 23.12 -13.67 1.25
C ALA A 24 23.89 -14.35 2.39
N PHE A 25 25.13 -13.91 2.65
CA PHE A 25 26.03 -14.52 3.62
C PHE A 25 26.55 -13.54 4.68
N ALA A 26 25.95 -12.35 4.78
CA ALA A 26 26.40 -11.27 5.68
C ALA A 26 27.87 -10.84 5.52
N MET A 27 28.48 -11.07 4.35
CA MET A 27 29.91 -10.82 4.09
C MET A 27 30.21 -9.40 3.58
N THR A 28 29.54 -8.36 4.08
CA THR A 28 29.61 -6.99 3.50
C THR A 28 31.04 -6.41 3.50
N GLY A 29 31.81 -6.69 4.56
CA GLY A 29 33.21 -6.24 4.70
C GLY A 29 34.25 -7.10 3.95
N TRP A 30 33.87 -8.26 3.42
CA TRP A 30 34.81 -9.22 2.81
C TRP A 30 35.12 -8.91 1.34
N ARG A 31 34.35 -8.00 0.72
CA ARG A 31 34.64 -7.49 -0.63
C ARG A 31 34.84 -8.59 -1.69
N VAL A 32 34.02 -9.65 -1.62
CA VAL A 32 34.07 -10.78 -2.56
C VAL A 32 32.75 -10.93 -3.32
N GLY A 33 32.88 -11.32 -4.58
CA GLY A 33 31.80 -11.51 -5.54
C GLY A 33 32.31 -12.25 -6.77
N PHE A 34 31.41 -12.58 -7.67
CA PHE A 34 31.76 -13.16 -8.96
C PHE A 34 30.83 -12.60 -10.04
N LEU A 35 31.26 -12.73 -11.29
CA LEU A 35 30.43 -12.48 -12.45
C LEU A 35 30.32 -13.76 -13.30
N HIS A 36 29.24 -13.87 -14.05
CA HIS A 36 29.01 -14.98 -14.97
C HIS A 36 28.35 -14.43 -16.25
N GLY A 37 28.96 -14.73 -17.40
CA GLY A 37 28.48 -14.36 -18.73
C GLY A 37 29.15 -15.22 -19.80
N SER A 38 28.96 -14.89 -21.08
CA SER A 38 29.63 -15.62 -22.16
C SER A 38 31.15 -15.48 -22.10
N GLU A 39 31.86 -16.52 -22.54
CA GLU A 39 33.34 -16.57 -22.53
C GLU A 39 33.96 -15.33 -23.18
N ARG A 40 33.41 -14.92 -24.34
CA ARG A 40 33.81 -13.71 -25.06
C ARG A 40 33.72 -12.45 -24.18
N ASN A 41 32.62 -12.27 -23.46
CA ASN A 41 32.41 -11.10 -22.61
C ASN A 41 33.29 -11.15 -21.35
N VAL A 42 33.36 -12.31 -20.69
CA VAL A 42 34.19 -12.52 -19.49
C VAL A 42 35.67 -12.30 -19.80
N SER A 43 36.18 -12.83 -20.92
CA SER A 43 37.58 -12.61 -21.35
C SER A 43 37.90 -11.13 -21.54
N ARG A 44 36.97 -10.35 -22.11
CA ARG A 44 37.15 -8.90 -22.26
C ARG A 44 37.15 -8.19 -20.91
N ILE A 45 36.22 -8.53 -20.01
CA ILE A 45 36.15 -7.93 -18.67
C ILE A 45 37.41 -8.21 -17.87
N LEU A 46 37.95 -9.43 -17.92
CA LEU A 46 39.17 -9.82 -17.19
C LEU A 46 40.39 -8.99 -17.61
N ARG A 47 40.53 -8.64 -18.89
CA ARG A 47 41.63 -7.76 -19.35
C ARG A 47 41.58 -6.38 -18.69
N TYR A 48 40.38 -5.81 -18.54
CA TYR A 48 40.21 -4.55 -17.82
C TYR A 48 40.37 -4.72 -16.31
N HIS A 49 39.86 -5.82 -15.75
CA HIS A 49 39.98 -6.10 -14.31
C HIS A 49 41.45 -6.14 -13.88
N ASP A 50 42.29 -6.88 -14.62
CA ASP A 50 43.72 -7.04 -14.33
C ASP A 50 44.47 -5.70 -14.33
N SER A 51 44.01 -4.72 -15.12
CA SER A 51 44.57 -3.36 -15.12
C SER A 51 44.15 -2.49 -13.92
N LEU A 52 43.09 -2.87 -13.20
CA LEU A 52 42.53 -2.09 -12.08
C LEU A 52 42.86 -2.71 -10.72
N VAL A 53 42.84 -4.05 -10.64
CA VAL A 53 42.98 -4.83 -9.42
C VAL A 53 43.47 -6.23 -9.77
N THR A 54 44.45 -6.74 -9.02
CA THR A 54 45.03 -8.07 -9.26
C THR A 54 44.01 -9.20 -9.08
N CYS A 55 43.36 -9.27 -7.92
CA CYS A 55 42.34 -10.26 -7.62
C CYS A 55 41.55 -9.90 -6.35
N ALA A 56 40.48 -10.66 -6.07
CA ALA A 56 39.81 -10.58 -4.76
C ALA A 56 40.73 -11.12 -3.65
N PRO A 57 40.64 -10.60 -2.40
CA PRO A 57 41.49 -11.07 -1.31
C PRO A 57 41.40 -12.59 -1.11
N VAL A 58 42.53 -13.28 -1.06
CA VAL A 58 42.61 -14.76 -0.97
C VAL A 58 41.78 -15.29 0.21
N VAL A 59 41.90 -14.68 1.39
CA VAL A 59 41.11 -15.01 2.59
C VAL A 59 39.61 -14.94 2.31
N SER A 60 39.17 -13.95 1.52
CA SER A 60 37.77 -13.78 1.15
C SER A 60 37.30 -14.78 0.09
N GLN A 61 38.20 -15.26 -0.77
CA GLN A 61 37.91 -16.36 -1.70
C GLN A 61 37.66 -17.67 -0.93
N TYR A 62 38.50 -18.01 0.06
CA TYR A 62 38.27 -19.17 0.93
C TYR A 62 36.96 -19.06 1.72
N ALA A 63 36.65 -17.89 2.27
CA ALA A 63 35.38 -17.64 2.95
C ALA A 63 34.18 -17.78 2.00
N ALA A 64 34.30 -17.32 0.75
CA ALA A 64 33.26 -17.49 -0.27
C ALA A 64 33.05 -18.97 -0.65
N ILE A 65 34.11 -19.78 -0.73
CA ILE A 65 34.01 -21.22 -0.95
C ILE A 65 33.24 -21.89 0.19
N ALA A 66 33.56 -21.54 1.45
CA ALA A 66 32.83 -22.05 2.61
C ALA A 66 31.36 -21.60 2.57
N ALA A 67 31.09 -20.33 2.29
CA ALA A 67 29.74 -19.79 2.17
C ALA A 67 28.89 -20.54 1.13
N LEU A 68 29.46 -20.84 -0.05
CA LEU A 68 28.77 -21.64 -1.08
C LEU A 68 28.51 -23.09 -0.62
N ARG A 69 29.47 -23.70 0.09
CA ARG A 69 29.35 -25.07 0.60
C ARG A 69 28.22 -25.23 1.63
N TYR A 70 28.03 -24.24 2.50
CA TYR A 70 27.01 -24.25 3.57
C TYR A 70 25.76 -23.41 3.24
N ALA A 71 25.58 -23.02 1.98
CA ALA A 71 24.54 -22.08 1.58
C ALA A 71 23.10 -22.51 1.93
N PRO A 72 22.67 -23.77 1.75
CA PRO A 72 21.28 -24.15 2.02
C PRO A 72 20.82 -23.86 3.45
N GLU A 73 21.68 -24.13 4.43
CA GLU A 73 21.41 -23.94 5.86
C GLU A 73 21.44 -22.45 6.22
N VAL A 74 22.57 -21.77 5.93
CA VAL A 74 22.78 -20.36 6.30
C VAL A 74 21.75 -19.44 5.66
N VAL A 75 21.42 -19.65 4.38
CA VAL A 75 20.44 -18.81 3.67
C VAL A 75 19.02 -19.06 4.17
N SER A 76 18.69 -20.30 4.54
CA SER A 76 17.38 -20.64 5.13
C SER A 76 17.17 -19.91 6.46
N ASP A 77 18.18 -19.88 7.32
CA ASP A 77 18.09 -19.21 8.62
C ASP A 77 17.99 -17.68 8.49
N PHE A 78 18.80 -17.08 7.61
CA PHE A 78 18.64 -15.65 7.30
C PHE A 78 17.27 -15.33 6.70
N LYS A 79 16.74 -16.19 5.83
CA LYS A 79 15.40 -15.99 5.26
C LYS A 79 14.33 -15.98 6.35
N LYS A 80 14.34 -16.94 7.28
CA LYS A 80 13.40 -16.98 8.41
C LYS A 80 13.51 -15.71 9.26
N LEU A 81 14.73 -15.30 9.60
CA LEU A 81 15.00 -14.09 10.39
C LEU A 81 14.51 -12.81 9.70
N TYR A 82 14.80 -12.63 8.42
CA TYR A 82 14.36 -11.47 7.67
C TYR A 82 12.85 -11.46 7.42
N LEU A 83 12.18 -12.63 7.36
CA LEU A 83 10.72 -12.69 7.30
C LEU A 83 10.09 -12.14 8.57
N VAL A 84 10.60 -12.51 9.75
CA VAL A 84 10.13 -11.95 11.04
C VAL A 84 10.33 -10.43 11.07
N ARG A 85 11.53 -9.95 10.75
CA ARG A 85 11.86 -8.52 10.75
C ARG A 85 11.04 -7.72 9.73
N ARG A 86 10.79 -8.30 8.55
CA ARG A 86 9.89 -7.71 7.56
C ARG A 86 8.49 -7.58 8.14
N ASN A 87 7.95 -8.64 8.73
CA ASN A 87 6.59 -8.61 9.28
C ASN A 87 6.45 -7.57 10.39
N LEU A 88 7.46 -7.43 11.27
CA LEU A 88 7.51 -6.35 12.28
C LEU A 88 7.49 -4.96 11.63
N SER A 89 8.30 -4.75 10.60
CA SER A 89 8.33 -3.48 9.86
C SER A 89 7.00 -3.15 9.21
N ILE A 90 6.35 -4.16 8.62
CA ILE A 90 5.05 -4.01 7.95
C ILE A 90 3.95 -3.70 8.96
N ALA A 91 3.92 -4.39 10.10
CA ALA A 91 2.97 -4.08 11.18
C ALA A 91 3.16 -2.64 11.70
N ALA A 92 4.40 -2.19 11.89
CA ALA A 92 4.66 -0.81 12.30
C ALA A 92 4.26 0.23 11.23
N LEU A 93 4.40 -0.09 9.95
CA LEU A 93 3.95 0.77 8.86
C LEU A 93 2.42 0.77 8.70
N ASP A 94 1.74 -0.32 9.03
CA ASP A 94 0.27 -0.37 9.10
C ASP A 94 -0.28 0.62 10.14
N ASP A 95 0.39 0.72 11.29
CA ASP A 95 0.06 1.72 12.31
C ASP A 95 0.22 3.16 11.80
N LEU A 96 1.09 3.35 10.82
CA LEU A 96 1.37 4.64 10.17
C LEU A 96 0.64 4.79 8.83
N SER A 97 -0.36 3.95 8.53
CA SER A 97 -1.12 3.99 7.28
C SER A 97 -1.87 5.30 7.03
N HIS A 98 -2.02 6.17 8.03
CA HIS A 98 -2.61 7.51 7.87
C HIS A 98 -1.64 8.53 7.27
N VAL A 99 -0.33 8.27 7.30
CA VAL A 99 0.75 9.15 6.80
C VAL A 99 1.65 8.47 5.77
N LEU A 100 1.69 7.14 5.72
CA LEU A 100 2.50 6.37 4.78
C LEU A 100 1.65 5.39 3.97
N ASP A 101 2.06 5.14 2.73
CA ASP A 101 1.60 4.00 1.91
C ASP A 101 2.82 3.14 1.58
N TYR A 102 2.67 1.82 1.48
CA TYR A 102 3.81 0.95 1.16
C TYR A 102 3.43 -0.30 0.37
N GLN A 103 4.43 -0.89 -0.29
CA GLN A 103 4.34 -2.22 -0.87
C GLN A 103 5.10 -3.22 -0.02
N THR A 104 4.49 -4.38 0.22
CA THR A 104 5.12 -5.46 0.98
C THR A 104 6.29 -6.00 0.16
N PRO A 105 7.54 -5.96 0.66
CA PRO A 105 8.66 -6.44 -0.11
C PRO A 105 8.68 -7.97 -0.14
N ARG A 106 8.74 -8.54 -1.35
CA ARG A 106 8.89 -10.00 -1.56
C ARG A 106 10.33 -10.48 -1.40
N ALA A 107 11.29 -9.58 -1.58
CA ALA A 107 12.72 -9.86 -1.53
C ALA A 107 13.47 -8.61 -1.03
N SER A 108 14.77 -8.74 -0.84
CA SER A 108 15.63 -7.77 -0.14
C SER A 108 15.24 -7.60 1.33
N TYR A 109 15.93 -6.68 2.02
CA TYR A 109 15.64 -6.31 3.40
C TYR A 109 15.26 -4.83 3.56
N PHE A 110 14.62 -4.26 2.54
CA PHE A 110 14.16 -2.89 2.53
C PHE A 110 12.66 -2.80 2.28
N VAL A 111 12.02 -1.80 2.89
CA VAL A 111 10.69 -1.32 2.52
C VAL A 111 10.81 0.14 2.09
N PHE A 112 10.03 0.51 1.07
CA PHE A 112 10.10 1.83 0.44
C PHE A 112 8.74 2.54 0.56
N PRO A 113 8.32 2.94 1.77
CA PRO A 113 7.07 3.65 1.95
C PRO A 113 7.07 4.99 1.21
N ARG A 114 5.96 5.26 0.54
CA ARG A 114 5.57 6.58 0.07
C ARG A 114 5.01 7.39 1.24
N ILE A 115 5.41 8.65 1.32
CA ILE A 115 4.88 9.65 2.24
C ILE A 115 3.62 10.25 1.62
N LYS A 116 2.53 10.32 2.40
CA LYS A 116 1.27 10.93 1.98
C LYS A 116 1.35 12.44 2.05
N ASP A 117 0.60 13.11 1.17
CA ASP A 117 0.58 14.58 1.04
C ASP A 117 0.13 15.31 2.33
N VAL A 118 -0.50 14.59 3.27
CA VAL A 118 -0.88 15.12 4.59
C VAL A 118 0.30 15.37 5.52
N VAL A 119 1.48 14.82 5.21
CA VAL A 119 2.71 14.98 5.97
C VAL A 119 3.43 16.24 5.51
N ALA A 120 3.84 17.08 6.46
CA ALA A 120 4.73 18.20 6.17
C ALA A 120 6.03 17.68 5.54
N LEU A 121 6.53 18.36 4.50
CA LEU A 121 7.70 17.92 3.73
C LEU A 121 7.50 16.63 2.92
N SER A 122 6.27 16.18 2.71
CA SER A 122 5.96 14.99 1.88
C SER A 122 6.56 15.05 0.47
N HIS A 123 6.78 16.24 -0.09
CA HIS A 123 7.38 16.46 -1.41
C HIS A 123 8.89 16.76 -1.37
N ASP A 124 9.53 16.72 -0.19
CA ASP A 124 10.97 16.89 0.00
C ASP A 124 11.50 15.81 0.96
N SER A 125 11.70 14.61 0.40
CA SER A 125 12.14 13.42 1.12
C SER A 125 13.50 13.61 1.79
N ARG A 126 14.39 14.43 1.22
CA ARG A 126 15.70 14.74 1.81
C ARG A 126 15.52 15.52 3.10
N ARG A 127 14.77 16.63 3.05
CA ARG A 127 14.55 17.45 4.23
C ARG A 127 13.77 16.70 5.31
N LEU A 128 12.79 15.88 4.91
CA LEU A 128 12.07 15.02 5.85
C LEU A 128 13.00 14.01 6.53
N ALA A 129 13.89 13.35 5.79
CA ALA A 129 14.84 12.40 6.38
C ALA A 129 15.79 13.07 7.40
N TYR A 130 16.24 14.30 7.11
CA TYR A 130 17.02 15.10 8.07
C TYR A 130 16.21 15.52 9.30
N ASP A 131 14.97 16.00 9.13
CA ASP A 131 14.13 16.39 10.28
C ASP A 131 13.79 15.19 11.19
N ILE A 132 13.55 14.01 10.60
CA ILE A 132 13.39 12.76 11.36
C ILE A 132 14.68 12.42 12.13
N LEU A 133 15.84 12.55 11.49
CA LEU A 133 17.13 12.29 12.14
C LEU A 133 17.36 13.27 13.31
N ASP A 134 17.13 14.56 13.10
CA ASP A 134 17.40 15.60 14.10
C ASP A 134 16.46 15.50 15.30
N ARG A 135 15.18 15.16 15.08
CA ARG A 135 14.17 15.15 16.15
C ARG A 135 14.11 13.86 16.94
N VAL A 136 14.21 12.72 16.28
CA VAL A 136 14.03 11.40 16.91
C VAL A 136 15.25 10.50 16.77
N GLY A 137 16.37 11.02 16.24
CA GLY A 137 17.63 10.27 16.13
C GLY A 137 17.52 9.06 15.20
N LEU A 138 16.61 9.09 14.22
CA LEU A 138 16.40 7.96 13.31
C LEU A 138 16.95 8.27 11.91
N ALA A 139 18.00 7.55 11.52
CA ALA A 139 18.58 7.67 10.18
C ALA A 139 17.75 6.88 9.15
N LEU A 140 17.24 7.58 8.14
CA LEU A 140 16.55 7.02 6.98
C LEU A 140 17.24 7.45 5.70
N VAL A 141 17.07 6.67 4.61
CA VAL A 141 17.57 7.09 3.30
C VAL A 141 16.45 7.77 2.54
N PRO A 142 16.63 9.03 2.09
CA PRO A 142 15.61 9.75 1.37
C PRO A 142 15.40 9.14 -0.02
N GLY A 143 14.15 9.08 -0.46
CA GLY A 143 13.78 8.44 -1.70
C GLY A 143 14.38 9.12 -2.94
N VAL A 144 14.63 10.44 -2.88
CA VAL A 144 15.32 11.19 -3.96
C VAL A 144 16.72 10.64 -4.29
N ALA A 145 17.37 9.93 -3.35
CA ALA A 145 18.65 9.27 -3.61
C ALA A 145 18.56 8.11 -4.62
N PHE A 146 17.35 7.64 -4.94
CA PHE A 146 17.08 6.61 -5.95
C PHE A 146 16.59 7.21 -7.28
N GLY A 147 16.72 8.53 -7.44
CA GLY A 147 16.30 9.28 -8.63
C GLY A 147 14.99 10.05 -8.41
N PRO A 148 14.58 10.89 -9.39
CA PRO A 148 13.43 11.78 -9.25
C PRO A 148 12.11 11.05 -8.92
N SER A 149 11.92 9.84 -9.43
CA SER A 149 10.74 9.02 -9.15
C SER A 149 10.67 8.50 -7.71
N GLY A 150 11.78 8.58 -6.98
CA GLY A 150 11.83 8.24 -5.55
C GLY A 150 11.44 9.39 -4.64
N GLU A 151 11.20 10.60 -5.16
CA GLU A 151 10.68 11.70 -4.33
C GLU A 151 9.40 11.29 -3.62
N SER A 152 9.14 11.87 -2.45
CA SER A 152 8.04 11.46 -1.57
C SER A 152 8.13 10.00 -1.08
N HIS A 153 9.32 9.41 -1.03
CA HIS A 153 9.53 8.10 -0.38
C HIS A 153 10.67 8.16 0.65
N LEU A 154 10.67 7.19 1.56
CA LEU A 154 11.79 6.89 2.45
C LEU A 154 12.16 5.42 2.26
N ARG A 155 13.45 5.08 2.34
CA ARG A 155 13.88 3.67 2.40
C ARG A 155 14.20 3.29 3.84
N ILE A 156 13.47 2.31 4.36
CA ILE A 156 13.68 1.73 5.68
C ILE A 156 14.37 0.37 5.51
N SER A 157 15.44 0.14 6.25
CA SER A 157 16.17 -1.13 6.28
C SER A 157 15.73 -1.95 7.50
N PHE A 158 15.29 -3.18 7.28
CA PHE A 158 15.06 -4.17 8.34
C PHE A 158 16.17 -5.22 8.41
N GLY A 159 17.36 -4.83 7.93
CA GLY A 159 18.56 -5.67 7.92
C GLY A 159 19.31 -5.77 9.25
N ARG A 160 19.04 -4.87 10.20
CA ARG A 160 19.71 -4.78 11.51
C ARG A 160 19.12 -5.75 12.53
N GLU A 161 19.73 -5.83 13.70
CA GLU A 161 19.22 -6.57 14.85
C GLU A 161 17.77 -6.16 15.19
N THR A 162 16.97 -7.13 15.63
CA THR A 162 15.53 -6.94 15.84
C THR A 162 15.24 -5.84 16.85
N LYS A 163 16.03 -5.76 17.95
CA LYS A 163 15.89 -4.71 18.97
C LYS A 163 16.10 -3.29 18.39
N SER A 164 17.14 -3.10 17.58
CA SER A 164 17.38 -1.80 16.92
C SER A 164 16.31 -1.47 15.89
N LEU A 165 15.76 -2.49 15.21
CA LEU A 165 14.64 -2.30 14.29
C LEU A 165 13.40 -1.84 15.05
N GLU A 166 13.03 -2.50 16.14
CA GLU A 166 11.88 -2.12 16.98
C GLU A 166 12.03 -0.70 17.53
N GLU A 167 13.20 -0.34 18.05
CA GLU A 167 13.51 1.01 18.51
C GLU A 167 13.39 2.04 17.37
N GLY A 168 13.93 1.73 16.19
CA GLY A 168 13.83 2.61 15.03
C GLY A 168 12.39 2.80 14.55
N LEU A 169 11.59 1.73 14.52
CA LEU A 169 10.17 1.79 14.18
C LEU A 169 9.39 2.58 15.23
N GLN A 170 9.75 2.46 16.51
CA GLN A 170 9.15 3.22 17.58
C GLN A 170 9.44 4.73 17.45
N ARG A 171 10.70 5.11 17.20
CA ARG A 171 11.09 6.50 16.90
C ARG A 171 10.35 7.06 15.68
N LEU A 172 10.18 6.25 14.64
CA LEU A 172 9.41 6.62 13.46
C LEU A 172 7.95 6.92 13.81
N ARG A 173 7.34 6.09 14.67
CA ARG A 173 5.99 6.33 15.18
C ARG A 173 5.92 7.62 15.99
N GLU A 174 6.86 7.83 16.91
CA GLU A 174 6.94 9.04 17.74
C GLU A 174 7.04 10.31 16.90
N TYR A 175 7.80 10.29 15.81
CA TYR A 175 7.89 11.41 14.89
C TYR A 175 6.53 11.76 14.27
N PHE A 176 5.84 10.77 13.68
CA PHE A 176 4.58 11.02 12.97
C PHE A 176 3.38 11.25 13.91
N VAL A 177 3.39 10.68 15.11
CA VAL A 177 2.39 10.95 16.15
C VAL A 177 2.68 12.30 16.84
N GLY A 178 3.95 12.62 17.08
CA GLY A 178 4.39 13.89 17.67
C GLY A 178 4.14 15.11 16.77
N GLU A 179 4.27 14.95 15.44
CA GLU A 179 3.83 15.94 14.46
C GLU A 179 2.36 16.32 14.67
N GLN A 180 1.46 15.37 14.99
CA GLN A 180 0.05 15.70 15.26
C GLN A 180 -0.15 16.65 16.44
N LYS A 181 0.74 16.65 17.44
CA LYS A 181 0.67 17.60 18.58
C LYS A 181 1.08 19.02 18.21
N ARG A 182 1.89 19.21 17.16
CA ARG A 182 2.42 20.53 16.76
C ARG A 182 1.79 21.08 15.48
N THR A 183 1.27 20.22 14.60
CA THR A 183 0.57 20.63 13.37
C THR A 183 -0.96 20.53 13.46
N ARG A 184 -1.53 20.32 14.65
CA ARG A 184 -2.97 20.48 14.88
C ARG A 184 -3.33 21.47 16.01
N GLN A 185 -3.41 22.77 15.71
CA GLN A 185 -4.78 23.27 15.54
C GLN A 185 -5.25 22.52 14.32
N PRO A 186 -6.26 21.62 14.41
CA PRO A 186 -6.76 20.95 13.21
C PRO A 186 -6.82 22.05 12.18
N ALA A 187 -6.17 21.88 11.01
CA ALA A 187 -6.45 22.76 9.90
C ALA A 187 -7.96 22.88 9.97
N LYS A 188 -8.47 24.07 10.34
CA LYS A 188 -9.91 24.28 10.45
C LYS A 188 -10.38 23.59 9.20
N ILE A 189 -11.33 22.64 9.30
CA ILE A 189 -12.19 22.38 8.15
C ILE A 189 -12.40 23.78 7.62
N GLN A 190 -11.83 24.07 6.46
CA GLN A 190 -11.74 25.44 6.02
C GLN A 190 -13.20 25.77 5.88
N ASP A 191 -13.70 26.46 6.90
CA ASP A 191 -15.11 26.35 7.25
C ASP A 191 -15.75 26.83 5.97
N LEU A 192 -16.70 26.09 5.42
CA LEU A 192 -17.36 26.49 4.16
C LEU A 192 -17.94 27.93 4.28
N ASN A 193 -17.96 28.49 5.50
CA ASN A 193 -18.27 29.87 5.83
C ASN A 193 -17.10 30.88 5.86
N THR A 194 -15.82 30.50 6.00
CA THR A 194 -14.68 31.45 5.96
C THR A 194 -14.10 31.69 4.57
N LEU A 195 -14.54 30.93 3.56
CA LEU A 195 -14.22 31.16 2.15
C LEU A 195 -15.32 31.91 1.37
N LYS A 196 -16.34 32.45 2.05
CA LYS A 196 -17.35 33.30 1.42
C LYS A 196 -16.86 34.67 0.96
N ASN A 197 -15.61 35.06 1.30
CA ASN A 197 -15.05 36.38 0.96
C ASN A 197 -13.82 36.34 0.04
N SER A 198 -13.77 35.42 -0.92
CA SER A 198 -12.81 35.50 -2.04
C SER A 198 -13.54 35.29 -3.37
N LYS A 199 -13.22 36.13 -4.37
CA LYS A 199 -13.74 36.04 -5.76
C LYS A 199 -13.57 34.65 -6.40
N ASN A 200 -12.75 33.76 -5.82
CA ASN A 200 -12.51 32.38 -6.29
C ASN A 200 -13.41 31.30 -5.66
N GLY A 201 -14.24 31.62 -4.66
CA GLY A 201 -15.07 30.63 -3.96
C GLY A 201 -16.20 30.04 -4.81
N LEU A 202 -16.82 30.88 -5.64
CA LEU A 202 -17.96 30.48 -6.48
C LEU A 202 -17.53 29.55 -7.61
N VAL A 203 -16.43 29.88 -8.30
CA VAL A 203 -15.85 29.06 -9.39
C VAL A 203 -15.43 27.69 -8.87
N LYS A 204 -14.78 27.64 -7.68
CA LYS A 204 -14.36 26.38 -7.06
C LYS A 204 -15.55 25.50 -6.67
N SER A 205 -16.63 26.10 -6.15
CA SER A 205 -17.87 25.39 -5.80
C SER A 205 -18.55 24.79 -7.04
N ILE A 206 -18.62 25.54 -8.15
CA ILE A 206 -19.15 25.05 -9.42
C ILE A 206 -18.30 23.90 -9.96
N ALA A 207 -16.97 24.04 -9.97
CA ALA A 207 -16.03 23.00 -10.41
C ALA A 207 -16.18 21.70 -9.60
N LEU A 208 -16.29 21.80 -8.27
CA LEU A 208 -16.56 20.67 -7.38
C LEU A 208 -17.91 20.02 -7.68
N SER A 209 -18.94 20.83 -7.95
CA SER A 209 -20.28 20.33 -8.27
C SER A 209 -20.29 19.55 -9.58
N ILE A 210 -19.60 20.06 -10.62
CA ILE A 210 -19.43 19.35 -11.90
C ILE A 210 -18.68 18.04 -11.69
N LEU A 211 -17.61 18.05 -10.90
CA LEU A 211 -16.80 16.87 -10.65
C LEU A 211 -17.60 15.78 -9.89
N LYS A 212 -18.35 16.17 -8.85
CA LYS A 212 -19.24 15.27 -8.09
C LYS A 212 -20.36 14.71 -8.99
N TRP A 213 -20.97 15.56 -9.82
CA TRP A 213 -21.99 15.15 -10.78
C TRP A 213 -21.44 14.15 -11.80
N ALA A 214 -20.29 14.45 -12.42
CA ALA A 214 -19.66 13.57 -13.40
C ALA A 214 -19.33 12.19 -12.79
N ALA A 215 -18.81 12.15 -11.56
CA ALA A 215 -18.54 10.90 -10.86
C ALA A 215 -19.82 10.08 -10.62
N LYS A 216 -20.91 10.71 -10.16
CA LYS A 216 -22.22 10.04 -10.00
C LYS A 216 -22.75 9.48 -11.31
N SER A 217 -22.75 10.31 -12.34
CA SER A 217 -23.21 9.93 -13.67
C SER A 217 -22.37 8.81 -14.27
N PHE A 218 -21.05 8.79 -13.99
CA PHE A 218 -20.18 7.70 -14.41
C PHE A 218 -20.57 6.37 -13.74
N VAL A 219 -20.79 6.36 -12.43
CA VAL A 219 -21.18 5.13 -11.69
C VAL A 219 -22.53 4.61 -12.21
N GLN A 220 -23.51 5.49 -12.36
CA GLN A 220 -24.86 5.13 -12.82
C GLN A 220 -24.89 4.66 -14.28
N ARG A 221 -24.17 5.34 -15.18
CA ARG A 221 -24.17 5.00 -16.61
C ARG A 221 -23.49 3.68 -16.92
N ASN A 222 -22.54 3.25 -16.09
CA ASN A 222 -21.75 2.05 -16.31
C ASN A 222 -22.15 0.88 -15.39
N ASP A 223 -23.22 1.03 -14.61
CA ASP A 223 -23.69 0.04 -13.63
C ASP A 223 -22.57 -0.54 -12.74
N CYS A 224 -21.65 0.34 -12.30
CA CYS A 224 -20.51 -0.08 -11.51
C CYS A 224 -20.94 -0.52 -10.10
N ILE A 225 -20.48 -1.70 -9.65
CA ILE A 225 -20.64 -2.13 -8.26
C ILE A 225 -19.54 -1.47 -7.41
N VAL A 226 -19.95 -0.74 -6.37
CA VAL A 226 -19.02 0.00 -5.52
C VAL A 226 -18.68 -0.80 -4.26
N ILE A 227 -17.42 -1.16 -4.10
CA ILE A 227 -16.86 -1.78 -2.90
C ILE A 227 -16.14 -0.69 -2.10
N GLY A 228 -16.77 -0.22 -1.04
CA GLY A 228 -16.21 0.76 -0.12
C GLY A 228 -15.38 0.12 0.98
N ILE A 229 -14.31 0.80 1.37
CA ILE A 229 -13.43 0.38 2.46
C ILE A 229 -13.29 1.54 3.45
N ALA A 230 -13.82 1.34 4.66
CA ALA A 230 -13.70 2.26 5.77
C ALA A 230 -12.85 1.65 6.90
N GLY A 231 -12.26 2.50 7.72
CA GLY A 231 -11.37 2.07 8.81
C GLY A 231 -10.23 3.05 9.06
N THR A 232 -9.52 2.85 10.15
CA THR A 232 -8.34 3.64 10.52
C THR A 232 -7.05 2.93 10.12
N ARG A 233 -7.05 1.59 10.10
CA ARG A 233 -5.90 0.76 9.74
C ARG A 233 -6.18 -0.23 8.61
N GLY A 234 -5.13 -0.63 7.90
CA GLY A 234 -5.17 -1.71 6.90
C GLY A 234 -5.92 -1.43 5.60
N LYS A 235 -6.52 -0.24 5.42
CA LYS A 235 -7.32 0.11 4.22
C LYS A 235 -6.59 -0.10 2.90
N THR A 236 -5.35 0.39 2.80
CA THR A 236 -4.54 0.26 1.57
C THR A 236 -4.28 -1.20 1.22
N VAL A 237 -3.97 -2.02 2.23
CA VAL A 237 -3.74 -3.46 2.06
C VAL A 237 -5.04 -4.15 1.63
N LEU A 238 -6.14 -3.83 2.29
CA LEU A 238 -7.46 -4.39 1.99
C LEU A 238 -7.93 -4.06 0.58
N LYS A 239 -7.83 -2.79 0.17
CA LYS A 239 -8.12 -2.33 -1.19
C LYS A 239 -7.33 -3.11 -2.21
N ARG A 240 -6.02 -3.20 -2.02
CA ARG A 240 -5.12 -3.87 -2.97
C ARG A 240 -5.42 -5.37 -3.05
N THR A 241 -5.65 -6.03 -1.93
CA THR A 241 -5.92 -7.48 -1.91
C THR A 241 -7.26 -7.80 -2.58
N VAL A 242 -8.32 -7.05 -2.28
CA VAL A 242 -9.62 -7.19 -2.95
C VAL A 242 -9.50 -6.90 -4.45
N ALA A 243 -8.82 -5.82 -4.83
CA ALA A 243 -8.62 -5.45 -6.23
C ALA A 243 -7.89 -6.54 -7.01
N ASN A 244 -6.80 -7.05 -6.44
CA ASN A 244 -5.98 -8.07 -7.10
C ASN A 244 -6.73 -9.39 -7.28
N LEU A 245 -7.54 -9.82 -6.30
CA LEU A 245 -8.35 -11.02 -6.45
C LEU A 245 -9.46 -10.80 -7.49
N LEU A 246 -10.23 -9.72 -7.39
CA LEU A 246 -11.32 -9.44 -8.32
C LEU A 246 -10.84 -9.24 -9.77
N SER A 247 -9.65 -8.68 -9.95
CA SER A 247 -9.05 -8.47 -11.28
C SER A 247 -8.71 -9.76 -12.03
N GLN A 248 -8.71 -10.92 -11.36
CA GLN A 248 -8.50 -12.22 -12.02
C GLN A 248 -9.65 -12.59 -12.99
N LYS A 249 -10.86 -12.08 -12.75
CA LYS A 249 -12.06 -12.39 -13.55
C LYS A 249 -12.79 -11.14 -14.05
N PHE A 250 -12.71 -10.03 -13.32
CA PHE A 250 -13.53 -8.84 -13.57
C PHE A 250 -12.69 -7.62 -13.94
N SER A 251 -13.29 -6.67 -14.67
CA SER A 251 -12.71 -5.34 -14.85
C SER A 251 -12.85 -4.56 -13.55
N VAL A 252 -11.72 -4.21 -12.93
CA VAL A 252 -11.67 -3.56 -11.61
C VAL A 252 -10.89 -2.25 -11.71
N ARG A 253 -11.42 -1.21 -11.07
CA ARG A 253 -10.68 0.04 -10.83
C ARG A 253 -10.63 0.29 -9.33
N ALA A 254 -9.43 0.38 -8.79
CA ALA A 254 -9.19 0.73 -7.40
C ALA A 254 -8.69 2.17 -7.30
N SER A 255 -9.08 2.87 -6.23
CA SER A 255 -8.55 4.21 -5.93
C SER A 255 -7.02 4.17 -5.81
N ILE A 256 -6.34 5.08 -6.50
CA ILE A 256 -4.87 5.10 -6.60
C ILE A 256 -4.24 5.49 -5.24
N LEU A 257 -4.97 6.23 -4.40
CA LEU A 257 -4.52 6.78 -3.10
C LEU A 257 -5.66 6.81 -2.07
N SER A 258 -5.32 6.98 -0.78
CA SER A 258 -6.25 7.29 0.31
C SER A 258 -6.75 8.73 0.18
N TYR A 259 -7.57 9.00 -0.83
CA TYR A 259 -8.15 10.32 -1.01
C TYR A 259 -9.35 10.52 -0.09
N ASN A 260 -9.09 11.08 1.08
CA ASN A 260 -10.11 11.39 2.08
C ASN A 260 -10.74 12.77 1.82
N THR A 261 -10.96 13.14 0.54
CA THR A 261 -11.35 14.51 0.18
C THR A 261 -12.50 14.54 -0.82
N GLU A 262 -13.29 15.61 -0.78
CA GLU A 262 -14.39 15.87 -1.71
C GLU A 262 -13.99 15.84 -3.19
N ILE A 263 -12.70 16.04 -3.47
CA ILE A 263 -12.14 16.05 -4.82
C ILE A 263 -11.60 14.67 -5.18
N GLY A 264 -10.86 14.02 -4.29
CA GLY A 264 -10.10 12.83 -4.68
C GLY A 264 -10.96 11.56 -4.82
N LEU A 265 -12.12 11.47 -4.14
CA LEU A 265 -13.07 10.38 -4.39
C LEU A 265 -13.65 10.45 -5.81
N PRO A 266 -14.20 11.59 -6.30
CA PRO A 266 -14.57 11.75 -7.70
C PRO A 266 -13.45 11.45 -8.70
N LEU A 267 -12.22 11.90 -8.44
CA LEU A 267 -11.08 11.60 -9.32
C LEU A 267 -10.80 10.09 -9.40
N SER A 268 -10.92 9.38 -8.27
CA SER A 268 -10.73 7.93 -8.22
C SER A 268 -11.80 7.19 -9.03
N ILE A 269 -13.06 7.66 -8.96
CA ILE A 269 -14.17 7.12 -9.74
C ILE A 269 -13.92 7.32 -11.24
N LEU A 270 -13.57 8.54 -11.63
CA LEU A 270 -13.33 8.91 -13.04
C LEU A 270 -12.00 8.39 -13.59
N GLY A 271 -11.08 7.93 -12.75
CA GLY A 271 -9.75 7.47 -13.17
C GLY A 271 -8.78 8.61 -13.52
N ILE A 272 -9.06 9.82 -13.04
CA ILE A 272 -8.26 11.01 -13.32
C ILE A 272 -7.13 11.10 -12.28
N LYS A 273 -5.89 11.30 -12.75
CA LYS A 273 -4.74 11.53 -11.86
C LYS A 273 -4.89 12.85 -11.11
N SER A 274 -4.45 12.89 -9.86
CA SER A 274 -4.46 14.13 -9.08
C SER A 274 -3.62 15.21 -9.75
N PRO A 275 -4.13 16.46 -9.82
CA PRO A 275 -3.41 17.57 -10.43
C PRO A 275 -2.10 17.83 -9.69
N GLN A 276 -1.01 18.07 -10.43
CA GLN A 276 0.29 18.41 -9.83
C GLN A 276 0.46 19.92 -9.65
N ASN A 277 -0.17 20.73 -10.52
CA ASN A 277 -0.05 22.19 -10.52
C ASN A 277 -1.43 22.89 -10.52
N ASP A 278 -1.47 24.20 -10.22
CA ASP A 278 -2.74 24.96 -10.15
C ASP A 278 -3.46 25.06 -11.51
N PHE A 279 -2.72 25.04 -12.62
CA PHE A 279 -3.30 25.02 -13.97
C PHE A 279 -4.07 23.71 -14.24
N ASP A 280 -3.57 22.56 -13.78
CA ASP A 280 -4.28 21.28 -13.90
C ASP A 280 -5.59 21.27 -13.10
N LYS A 281 -5.64 22.00 -11.96
CA LYS A 281 -6.86 22.10 -11.14
C LYS A 281 -7.98 22.83 -11.87
N ILE A 282 -7.65 23.83 -12.70
CA ILE A 282 -8.63 24.59 -13.50
C ILE A 282 -9.23 23.69 -14.60
N LEU A 283 -8.44 22.78 -15.16
CA LEU A 283 -8.87 21.85 -16.22
C LEU A 283 -9.63 20.61 -15.73
N LEU A 284 -9.68 20.36 -14.42
CA LEU A 284 -10.33 19.18 -13.84
C LEU A 284 -11.80 18.99 -14.27
N PRO A 285 -12.66 20.01 -14.27
CA PRO A 285 -14.06 19.85 -14.70
C PRO A 285 -14.17 19.46 -16.18
N LEU A 286 -13.31 20.02 -17.04
CA LEU A 286 -13.27 19.69 -18.47
C LEU A 286 -12.85 18.23 -18.68
N ARG A 287 -11.82 17.76 -17.96
CA ARG A 287 -11.41 16.35 -17.99
C ARG A 287 -12.50 15.41 -17.45
N ALA A 288 -13.21 15.82 -16.40
CA ALA A 288 -14.32 15.04 -15.85
C ALA A 288 -15.48 14.90 -16.86
N LEU A 289 -15.78 15.96 -17.60
CA LEU A 289 -16.79 15.95 -18.66
C LEU A 289 -16.33 15.13 -19.87
N SER A 290 -15.04 15.20 -20.24
CA SER A 290 -14.52 14.42 -21.37
C SER A 290 -14.61 12.91 -21.11
N GLU A 291 -14.35 12.44 -19.88
CA GLU A 291 -14.53 11.03 -19.50
C GLU A 291 -15.99 10.56 -19.64
N LEU A 292 -16.96 11.47 -19.54
CA LEU A 292 -18.37 11.15 -19.74
C LEU A 292 -18.77 11.13 -21.22
N MET A 293 -18.14 11.97 -22.04
CA MET A 293 -18.45 12.13 -23.47
C MET A 293 -17.69 11.13 -24.35
N MET A 294 -16.45 10.80 -23.99
CA MET A 294 -15.59 9.85 -24.69
C MET A 294 -15.25 8.69 -23.75
N PRO A 295 -16.21 7.79 -23.49
CA PRO A 295 -15.98 6.69 -22.56
C PRO A 295 -14.88 5.75 -23.08
N SER A 296 -14.04 5.28 -22.15
CA SER A 296 -13.15 4.14 -22.36
C SER A 296 -13.91 2.96 -23.00
N SER A 297 -13.26 2.23 -23.90
CA SER A 297 -13.83 1.05 -24.56
C SER A 297 -14.18 -0.09 -23.59
N ALA A 298 -13.73 -0.02 -22.32
CA ALA A 298 -14.10 -0.95 -21.26
C ALA A 298 -14.17 -0.23 -19.88
N PRO A 299 -15.37 0.14 -19.39
CA PRO A 299 -15.53 0.66 -18.04
C PRO A 299 -15.31 -0.44 -16.97
N PRO A 300 -14.97 -0.08 -15.72
CA PRO A 300 -14.81 -1.04 -14.65
C PRO A 300 -16.17 -1.59 -14.20
N LYS A 301 -16.26 -2.90 -14.00
CA LYS A 301 -17.41 -3.54 -13.36
C LYS A 301 -17.42 -3.25 -11.86
N PHE A 302 -16.24 -3.26 -11.23
CA PHE A 302 -16.08 -2.99 -9.80
C PHE A 302 -15.22 -1.74 -9.55
N LEU A 303 -15.73 -0.85 -8.69
CA LEU A 303 -15.00 0.29 -8.15
C LEU A 303 -14.63 0.02 -6.69
N ILE A 304 -13.33 -0.03 -6.38
CA ILE A 304 -12.85 -0.26 -5.01
C ILE A 304 -12.32 1.06 -4.44
N LEU A 305 -13.10 1.63 -3.53
CA LEU A 305 -12.91 3.00 -3.06
C LEU A 305 -12.59 3.01 -1.56
N GLU A 306 -11.56 3.75 -1.17
CA GLU A 306 -11.27 4.01 0.25
C GLU A 306 -12.08 5.22 0.73
N TYR A 307 -12.83 5.02 1.81
CA TYR A 307 -13.58 6.04 2.50
C TYR A 307 -12.82 6.46 3.75
N GLY A 308 -12.15 7.60 3.67
CA GLY A 308 -11.44 8.17 4.80
C GLY A 308 -12.32 9.01 5.69
N ILE A 309 -12.99 8.36 6.63
CA ILE A 309 -13.86 9.01 7.60
C ILE A 309 -13.02 9.44 8.81
N ARG A 310 -13.00 10.74 9.10
CA ARG A 310 -12.40 11.32 10.31
C ARG A 310 -13.44 12.01 11.21
N SER A 311 -14.59 12.36 10.63
CA SER A 311 -15.73 12.96 11.30
C SER A 311 -17.05 12.44 10.74
N ILE A 312 -18.17 12.76 11.41
CA ILE A 312 -19.52 12.45 10.93
C ILE A 312 -19.77 13.11 9.56
N GLN A 313 -19.27 14.33 9.37
CA GLN A 313 -19.49 15.10 8.16
C GLN A 313 -18.78 14.46 6.96
N ASP A 314 -17.61 13.85 7.15
CA ASP A 314 -16.94 13.09 6.09
C ASP A 314 -17.81 11.93 5.61
N GLY A 315 -18.45 11.21 6.54
CA GLY A 315 -19.39 10.12 6.21
C GLY A 315 -20.52 10.60 5.30
N LYS A 316 -21.17 11.72 5.68
CA LYS A 316 -22.26 12.33 4.89
C LYS A 316 -21.79 12.80 3.52
N ILE A 317 -20.65 13.49 3.47
CA ILE A 317 -20.09 14.03 2.24
C ILE A 317 -19.71 12.91 1.28
N LEU A 318 -18.94 11.92 1.71
CA LEU A 318 -18.47 10.84 0.86
C LEU A 318 -19.64 9.98 0.37
N LYS A 319 -20.62 9.69 1.24
CA LYS A 319 -21.90 9.05 0.88
C LYS A 319 -22.65 9.84 -0.18
N SER A 320 -22.70 11.17 -0.05
CA SER A 320 -23.38 12.03 -1.02
C SER A 320 -22.73 12.00 -2.40
N ILE A 321 -21.44 11.63 -2.51
CA ILE A 321 -20.72 11.52 -3.78
C ILE A 321 -20.95 10.15 -4.41
N CYS A 322 -20.69 9.08 -3.63
CA CYS A 322 -20.81 7.72 -4.10
C CYS A 322 -21.14 6.81 -2.90
N HIS A 323 -22.31 6.18 -2.93
CA HIS A 323 -22.66 5.19 -1.92
C HIS A 323 -21.98 3.84 -2.26
N PRO A 324 -21.46 3.11 -1.27
CA PRO A 324 -20.99 1.74 -1.48
C PRO A 324 -22.17 0.78 -1.65
N ASP A 325 -22.06 -0.22 -2.53
CA ASP A 325 -22.96 -1.39 -2.54
C ASP A 325 -22.52 -2.42 -1.49
N ILE A 326 -21.21 -2.63 -1.39
CA ILE A 326 -20.55 -3.46 -0.38
C ILE A 326 -19.63 -2.56 0.42
N LEU A 327 -19.77 -2.51 1.75
CA LEU A 327 -18.87 -1.78 2.62
C LEU A 327 -18.10 -2.73 3.53
N ILE A 328 -16.78 -2.57 3.52
CA ILE A 328 -15.86 -3.31 4.39
C ILE A 328 -15.37 -2.34 5.45
N VAL A 329 -15.66 -2.65 6.71
CA VAL A 329 -15.20 -1.89 7.86
C VAL A 329 -14.03 -2.64 8.48
N GLY A 330 -12.83 -2.15 8.20
CA GLY A 330 -11.59 -2.60 8.83
C GLY A 330 -11.45 -2.10 10.27
N SER A 331 -10.28 -2.35 10.87
CA SER A 331 -10.00 -1.94 12.25
C SER A 331 -10.18 -0.43 12.45
N LEU A 332 -10.75 -0.07 13.60
CA LEU A 332 -10.99 1.30 14.06
C LEU A 332 -10.05 1.73 15.19
N SER A 333 -9.06 0.92 15.50
CA SER A 333 -8.02 1.29 16.47
C SER A 333 -7.30 2.57 16.04
N THR A 334 -7.25 3.56 16.93
CA THR A 334 -6.53 4.83 16.70
C THR A 334 -5.36 4.97 17.67
N PHE A 335 -4.29 5.58 17.18
CA PHE A 335 -3.18 6.05 18.00
C PHE A 335 -3.04 7.57 17.95
N ASP A 336 -4.00 8.25 17.31
CA ASP A 336 -4.17 9.69 17.36
C ASP A 336 -5.04 9.98 18.61
N PRO A 337 -4.46 10.46 19.72
CA PRO A 337 -5.23 10.78 20.93
C PRO A 337 -6.24 11.92 20.69
N ASN A 338 -6.15 12.63 19.57
CA ASN A 338 -7.10 13.67 19.16
C ASN A 338 -8.16 13.15 18.17
N MET A 339 -8.07 11.91 17.69
CA MET A 339 -9.15 11.33 16.88
C MET A 339 -10.33 11.02 17.78
N ASN A 340 -11.45 11.69 17.52
CA ASN A 340 -12.71 11.37 18.15
C ASN A 340 -13.25 10.06 17.56
N LEU A 341 -12.92 8.94 18.20
CA LEU A 341 -13.37 7.60 17.80
C LEU A 341 -14.89 7.52 17.64
N ASN A 342 -15.65 8.23 18.49
CA ASN A 342 -17.10 8.27 18.40
C ASN A 342 -17.58 8.95 17.11
N GLU A 343 -16.95 10.06 16.70
CA GLU A 343 -17.26 10.71 15.42
C GLU A 343 -16.92 9.83 14.22
N ILE A 344 -15.82 9.08 14.28
CA ILE A 344 -15.45 8.13 13.22
C ILE A 344 -16.47 7.00 13.15
N GLN A 345 -16.83 6.40 14.29
CA GLN A 345 -17.85 5.35 14.37
C GLN A 345 -19.19 5.84 13.80
N GLN A 346 -19.63 7.04 14.18
CA GLN A 346 -20.87 7.64 13.68
C GLN A 346 -20.80 7.96 12.18
N GLY A 347 -19.66 8.47 11.69
CA GLY A 347 -19.45 8.69 10.26
C GLY A 347 -19.44 7.38 9.45
N ILE A 348 -18.93 6.29 10.03
CA ILE A 348 -18.98 4.96 9.43
C ILE A 348 -20.41 4.41 9.43
N VAL A 349 -21.16 4.58 10.51
CA VAL A 349 -22.58 4.20 10.58
C VAL A 349 -23.39 4.95 9.52
N GLU A 350 -23.15 6.25 9.36
CA GLU A 350 -23.80 7.07 8.33
C GLU A 350 -23.54 6.52 6.90
N LEU A 351 -22.28 6.18 6.60
CA LEU A 351 -21.90 5.58 5.32
C LEU A 351 -22.50 4.18 5.15
N ALA A 352 -22.42 3.36 6.20
CA ALA A 352 -22.88 1.98 6.21
C ALA A 352 -24.37 1.85 5.95
N GLY A 353 -25.20 2.80 6.42
CA GLY A 353 -26.64 2.82 6.19
C GLY A 353 -27.07 2.91 4.71
N SER A 354 -26.14 3.05 3.76
CA SER A 354 -26.41 3.01 2.32
C SER A 354 -25.90 1.74 1.62
N ALA A 355 -25.15 0.88 2.32
CA ALA A 355 -24.56 -0.32 1.75
C ALA A 355 -25.53 -1.49 1.77
N LYS A 356 -25.63 -2.27 0.70
CA LYS A 356 -26.47 -3.47 0.66
C LYS A 356 -25.88 -4.62 1.48
N THR A 357 -24.55 -4.71 1.52
CA THR A 357 -23.81 -5.71 2.28
C THR A 357 -22.71 -5.08 3.11
N LEU A 358 -22.59 -5.54 4.36
CA LEU A 358 -21.55 -5.10 5.29
C LEU A 358 -20.62 -6.27 5.64
N TYR A 359 -19.32 -6.03 5.56
CA TYR A 359 -18.27 -6.88 6.10
C TYR A 359 -17.61 -6.17 7.27
N LEU A 360 -17.77 -6.72 8.47
CA LEU A 360 -17.25 -6.09 9.69
C LEU A 360 -16.12 -6.93 10.27
N PHE A 361 -14.98 -6.30 10.54
CA PHE A 361 -13.91 -6.93 11.30
C PHE A 361 -14.29 -7.02 12.79
N SER A 362 -14.88 -8.14 13.20
CA SER A 362 -15.51 -8.27 14.52
C SER A 362 -14.53 -8.49 15.68
N ASP A 363 -13.26 -8.81 15.41
CA ASP A 363 -12.27 -8.94 16.50
C ASP A 363 -11.81 -7.57 17.02
N ASP A 364 -12.09 -6.48 16.28
CA ASP A 364 -11.92 -5.12 16.79
C ASP A 364 -13.17 -4.72 17.61
N PRO A 365 -13.03 -4.49 18.94
CA PRO A 365 -14.18 -4.16 19.80
C PRO A 365 -14.94 -2.91 19.37
N LEU A 366 -14.26 -1.93 18.77
CA LEU A 366 -14.87 -0.68 18.30
C LEU A 366 -15.74 -0.92 17.06
N VAL A 367 -15.38 -1.89 16.22
CA VAL A 367 -16.17 -2.32 15.07
C VAL A 367 -17.34 -3.19 15.52
N ALA A 368 -17.09 -4.12 16.46
CA ALA A 368 -18.13 -4.97 17.02
C ALA A 368 -19.24 -4.17 17.72
N GLY A 369 -18.88 -3.06 18.38
CA GLY A 369 -19.81 -2.15 19.05
C GLY A 369 -20.58 -1.19 18.14
N LEU A 370 -20.39 -1.23 16.82
CA LEU A 370 -21.14 -0.37 15.89
C LEU A 370 -22.62 -0.78 15.84
N LYS A 371 -23.51 0.15 16.18
CA LYS A 371 -24.96 -0.02 16.02
C LYS A 371 -25.34 0.13 14.55
N LEU A 372 -25.48 -1.00 13.86
CA LEU A 372 -25.78 -1.08 12.43
C LEU A 372 -27.05 -1.94 12.24
N ASP A 373 -28.18 -1.29 12.01
CA ASP A 373 -29.42 -1.97 11.61
C ASP A 373 -29.34 -2.32 10.12
N HIS A 374 -28.77 -3.49 9.80
CA HIS A 374 -28.58 -3.92 8.41
C HIS A 374 -28.93 -5.39 8.20
N HIS A 375 -29.69 -5.68 7.14
CA HIS A 375 -30.19 -7.02 6.83
C HIS A 375 -29.12 -8.02 6.37
N THR A 376 -27.98 -7.55 5.82
CA THR A 376 -26.92 -8.41 5.29
C THR A 376 -25.56 -8.04 5.89
N LYS A 377 -25.25 -8.61 7.06
CA LYS A 377 -23.99 -8.41 7.80
C LYS A 377 -23.20 -9.72 7.84
N SER A 378 -21.94 -9.66 7.41
CA SER A 378 -20.97 -10.75 7.52
C SER A 378 -19.83 -10.34 8.46
N GLU A 379 -19.49 -11.22 9.39
CA GLU A 379 -18.38 -11.02 10.32
C GLU A 379 -17.09 -11.63 9.78
N ILE A 380 -16.02 -10.84 9.80
CA ILE A 380 -14.67 -11.28 9.47
C ILE A 380 -13.91 -11.46 10.77
N LYS A 381 -13.42 -12.67 11.02
CA LYS A 381 -12.66 -13.05 12.22
C LYS A 381 -11.29 -13.60 11.83
N LEU A 382 -10.24 -13.16 12.51
CA LEU A 382 -8.86 -13.67 12.40
C LEU A 382 -8.80 -15.16 12.72
N SER A 383 -9.73 -15.70 13.52
CA SER A 383 -9.85 -17.14 13.75
C SER A 383 -10.09 -17.95 12.47
N ASN A 384 -10.60 -17.30 11.41
CA ASN A 384 -10.93 -17.95 10.14
C ASN A 384 -9.73 -18.03 9.20
N ILE A 385 -8.54 -17.60 9.62
CA ILE A 385 -7.31 -17.70 8.83
C ILE A 385 -6.16 -18.25 9.66
N THR A 386 -5.54 -19.32 9.14
CA THR A 386 -4.34 -19.92 9.70
C THR A 386 -3.15 -19.64 8.78
N GLU A 387 -1.99 -20.25 9.02
CA GLU A 387 -0.83 -20.10 8.13
C GLU A 387 -1.01 -20.80 6.77
N THR A 388 -1.95 -21.74 6.67
CA THR A 388 -2.12 -22.60 5.48
C THR A 388 -3.54 -22.64 4.95
N GLU A 389 -4.51 -22.06 5.66
CA GLU A 389 -5.93 -22.18 5.35
C GLU A 389 -6.68 -20.87 5.58
N VAL A 390 -7.53 -20.48 4.64
CA VAL A 390 -8.52 -19.40 4.77
C VAL A 390 -9.91 -20.00 4.70
N LYS A 391 -10.73 -19.74 5.72
CA LYS A 391 -12.14 -20.13 5.80
C LYS A 391 -13.04 -18.94 5.51
N SER A 392 -13.91 -19.11 4.53
CA SER A 392 -15.00 -18.18 4.25
C SER A 392 -16.29 -18.65 4.93
N ALA A 393 -17.39 -17.93 4.73
CA ALA A 393 -18.72 -18.38 5.18
C ALA A 393 -19.13 -19.74 4.58
N ASN A 394 -18.72 -20.03 3.33
CA ASN A 394 -19.24 -21.15 2.54
C ASN A 394 -18.19 -22.21 2.18
N SER A 395 -16.89 -21.94 2.32
CA SER A 395 -15.84 -22.86 1.89
C SER A 395 -14.54 -22.69 2.67
N SER A 396 -13.65 -23.66 2.50
CA SER A 396 -12.28 -23.60 2.97
C SER A 396 -11.29 -23.72 1.81
N TYR A 397 -10.24 -22.91 1.87
CA TYR A 397 -9.20 -22.82 0.86
C TYR A 397 -7.83 -22.97 1.48
N LYS A 398 -6.98 -23.80 0.87
CA LYS A 398 -5.55 -23.82 1.18
C LYS A 398 -4.87 -22.61 0.54
N HIS A 399 -3.87 -22.06 1.20
CA HIS A 399 -3.02 -21.02 0.64
C HIS A 399 -1.55 -21.25 0.99
N SER A 400 -0.67 -20.75 0.13
CA SER A 400 0.78 -20.66 0.38
C SER A 400 1.24 -19.23 0.61
N ARG A 401 0.30 -18.27 0.65
CA ARG A 401 0.58 -16.85 0.84
C ARG A 401 1.20 -16.54 2.19
N GLN A 402 2.17 -15.64 2.16
CA GLN A 402 2.69 -15.01 3.38
C GLN A 402 1.67 -14.03 3.97
N LEU A 403 1.50 -14.06 5.29
CA LEU A 403 0.53 -13.24 6.02
C LEU A 403 1.24 -12.23 6.95
N PRO A 404 1.84 -11.15 6.41
CA PRO A 404 2.53 -10.16 7.22
C PRO A 404 1.53 -9.29 7.98
N GLY A 405 1.37 -9.57 9.28
CA GLY A 405 0.53 -8.78 10.18
C GLY A 405 -0.98 -9.05 10.02
N GLU A 406 -1.76 -8.43 10.90
CA GLU A 406 -3.21 -8.63 10.97
C GLU A 406 -3.95 -7.99 9.79
N SER A 407 -3.55 -6.78 9.35
CA SER A 407 -4.17 -6.10 8.21
C SER A 407 -4.20 -6.96 6.95
N TYR A 408 -3.11 -7.71 6.71
CA TYR A 408 -3.03 -8.59 5.54
C TYR A 408 -3.92 -9.83 5.68
N LYS A 409 -3.96 -10.43 6.87
CA LYS A 409 -4.86 -11.55 7.18
C LYS A 409 -6.33 -11.19 6.91
N LEU A 410 -6.73 -10.02 7.39
CA LEU A 410 -8.09 -9.50 7.22
C LEU A 410 -8.39 -9.11 5.80
N ALA A 411 -7.43 -8.48 5.12
CA ALA A 411 -7.55 -8.18 3.71
C ALA A 411 -7.77 -9.44 2.88
N LEU A 412 -7.05 -10.53 3.20
CA LEU A 412 -7.18 -11.81 2.52
C LEU A 412 -8.55 -12.44 2.77
N LEU A 413 -8.98 -12.51 4.03
CA LEU A 413 -10.31 -12.99 4.42
C LEU A 413 -11.42 -12.20 3.74
N SER A 414 -11.33 -10.87 3.75
CA SER A 414 -12.32 -9.98 3.12
C SER A 414 -12.40 -10.25 1.62
N ALA A 415 -11.25 -10.34 0.95
CA ALA A 415 -11.19 -10.59 -0.48
C ALA A 415 -11.85 -11.93 -0.84
N VAL A 416 -11.52 -13.01 -0.12
CA VAL A 416 -12.09 -14.35 -0.37
C VAL A 416 -13.60 -14.34 -0.18
N ASN A 417 -14.11 -13.82 0.95
CA ASN A 417 -15.55 -13.80 1.22
C ASN A 417 -16.32 -12.97 0.18
N ILE A 418 -15.77 -11.83 -0.25
CA ILE A 418 -16.39 -10.99 -1.28
C ILE A 418 -16.38 -11.67 -2.63
N ALA A 419 -15.25 -12.31 -3.01
CA ALA A 419 -15.15 -13.03 -4.27
C ALA A 419 -16.20 -14.14 -4.37
N GLU A 420 -16.42 -14.89 -3.30
CA GLU A 420 -17.47 -15.91 -3.23
C GLU A 420 -18.88 -15.33 -3.33
N GLN A 421 -19.16 -14.26 -2.57
CA GLN A 421 -20.48 -13.61 -2.61
C GLN A 421 -20.80 -13.10 -4.03
N LEU A 422 -19.78 -12.66 -4.76
CA LEU A 422 -19.90 -12.20 -6.14
C LEU A 422 -19.92 -13.34 -7.19
N GLY A 423 -19.97 -14.61 -6.76
CA GLY A 423 -20.00 -15.77 -7.64
C GLY A 423 -18.71 -15.97 -8.43
N MET A 424 -17.56 -15.63 -7.85
CA MET A 424 -16.27 -15.97 -8.45
C MET A 424 -16.03 -17.48 -8.38
N ASP A 425 -15.58 -18.07 -9.49
CA ASP A 425 -15.32 -19.50 -9.51
C ASP A 425 -14.14 -19.84 -8.58
N ARG A 426 -14.28 -20.94 -7.85
CA ARG A 426 -13.30 -21.47 -6.90
C ARG A 426 -11.85 -21.45 -7.43
N LYS A 427 -11.67 -21.80 -8.70
CA LYS A 427 -10.37 -21.82 -9.39
C LYS A 427 -9.63 -20.47 -9.35
N TYR A 428 -10.34 -19.34 -9.50
CA TYR A 428 -9.71 -18.02 -9.46
C TYR A 428 -9.24 -17.65 -8.06
N ILE A 429 -10.03 -18.03 -7.04
CA ILE A 429 -9.70 -17.83 -5.63
C ILE A 429 -8.48 -18.70 -5.26
N GLU A 430 -8.48 -19.99 -5.62
CA GLU A 430 -7.35 -20.90 -5.35
C GLU A 430 -6.07 -20.41 -6.04
N ASN A 431 -6.13 -20.06 -7.32
CA ASN A 431 -4.98 -19.53 -8.06
C ASN A 431 -4.44 -18.24 -7.41
N PHE A 432 -5.33 -17.34 -6.97
CA PHE A 432 -4.91 -16.16 -6.23
C PHE A 432 -4.20 -16.54 -4.91
N LEU A 433 -4.73 -17.51 -4.16
CA LEU A 433 -4.18 -17.97 -2.88
C LEU A 433 -2.87 -18.75 -3.00
N GLU A 434 -2.56 -19.31 -4.16
CA GLU A 434 -1.28 -19.97 -4.46
C GLU A 434 -0.19 -18.99 -4.93
N GLN A 435 -0.58 -17.86 -5.52
CA GLN A 435 0.34 -16.84 -5.99
C GLN A 435 0.77 -15.89 -4.85
N ASP A 436 2.06 -15.86 -4.51
CA ASP A 436 2.63 -14.77 -3.71
C ASP A 436 2.62 -13.48 -4.54
N LEU A 437 1.88 -12.46 -4.05
CA LEU A 437 1.82 -11.10 -4.58
C LEU A 437 2.86 -10.15 -3.97
#